data_AF-A0A843I9K1-F1
#
_entry.id   AF-A0A843I9K1-F1
#
_cell.length_a   1.000
_cell.length_b   1.000
_cell.length_c   1.000
_cell.angle_alpha   90.00
_cell.angle_beta   90.00
_cell.angle_gamma   90.00
#
_symmetry.space_group_name_H-M   'P 1'
#
loop_
_entity.id
_entity.type
_entity.pdbx_description
1 polymer ?
#
loop_
_entity_poly.entity_id
_entity_poly.type
_entity_poly.pdbx_seq_one_letter_code
_entity_poly.pdbx_strand_id
1 'polypeptide(L)'
;MTSTKPRKQRYNLHNAPLHKKRKWISSHLAENLLLKYDRRSIPVVKGDTVKIMRGNYRGHEDKISKVNVRDQTIEIEGVTITTAKGTKIAKPIHASKLLITKLNVTDKWRRRKLEKGLSETTKKEIEKEAEEQLKNLEAEKKAAEEAAKAAEAVKAAEEKQKEETPEPPKEEIITEKTAETIELEAEEEKPEKKTEKADAEPPKKKPATKKSPSKKTTKKKEEGEP
;
A
#
# COMPACT_ATOMS: atom_id res chain seq x y z
N MET A 1 22.76 28.66 -6.39
CA MET A 1 22.64 28.94 -7.83
C MET A 1 21.83 27.85 -8.51
N THR A 2 20.64 28.16 -9.04
CA THR A 2 19.78 27.21 -9.74
C THR A 2 20.04 27.27 -11.24
N SER A 3 20.30 26.12 -11.88
CA SER A 3 20.48 26.07 -13.34
C SER A 3 19.15 26.31 -14.05
N THR A 4 19.13 27.16 -15.08
CA THR A 4 17.96 27.41 -15.94
C THR A 4 17.67 26.27 -16.93
N LYS A 5 18.64 25.36 -17.15
CA LYS A 5 18.53 24.29 -18.15
C LYS A 5 17.57 23.18 -17.67
N PRO A 6 16.43 22.93 -18.35
CA PRO A 6 15.43 21.94 -17.90
C PRO A 6 15.99 20.52 -17.81
N ARG A 7 16.91 20.15 -18.71
CA ARG A 7 17.61 18.86 -18.68
C ARG A 7 18.39 18.66 -17.38
N LYS A 8 19.12 19.68 -16.91
CA LYS A 8 19.88 19.60 -15.66
C LYS A 8 18.97 19.54 -14.44
N GLN A 9 17.85 20.27 -14.45
CA GLN A 9 16.86 20.24 -13.36
C GLN A 9 16.21 18.86 -13.21
N ARG A 10 15.76 18.24 -14.32
CA ARG A 10 15.17 16.89 -14.30
C ARG A 10 16.17 15.82 -13.83
N TYR A 11 17.42 15.92 -14.30
CA TYR A 11 18.51 15.04 -13.85
C TYR A 11 18.72 15.14 -12.34
N ASN A 12 18.79 16.37 -11.80
CA ASN A 12 18.97 16.60 -10.38
C ASN A 12 17.80 16.06 -9.54
N LEU A 13 16.56 16.15 -10.03
CA LEU A 13 15.39 15.63 -9.32
C LEU A 13 15.42 14.10 -9.23
N HIS A 14 15.68 13.44 -10.36
CA HIS A 14 15.68 11.98 -10.42
C HIS A 14 16.82 11.36 -9.60
N ASN A 15 18.03 11.93 -9.73
CA ASN A 15 19.26 11.38 -9.15
C ASN A 15 19.60 11.96 -7.77
N ALA A 16 18.73 12.76 -7.17
CA ALA A 16 18.97 13.30 -5.84
C ALA A 16 19.10 12.20 -4.77
N PRO A 17 19.98 12.39 -3.77
CA PRO A 17 20.05 11.53 -2.61
C PRO A 17 18.75 11.59 -1.78
N LEU A 18 18.49 10.52 -1.01
CA LEU A 18 17.23 10.33 -0.27
C LEU A 18 16.88 11.48 0.68
N HIS A 19 17.88 12.06 1.37
CA HIS A 19 17.65 13.18 2.29
C HIS A 19 17.17 14.45 1.59
N LYS A 20 17.52 14.66 0.30
CA LYS A 20 16.99 15.75 -0.52
C LYS A 20 15.58 15.42 -1.02
N LYS A 21 15.36 14.19 -1.50
CA LYS A 21 14.03 13.73 -1.92
C LYS A 21 12.99 13.85 -0.81
N ARG A 22 13.35 13.55 0.44
CA ARG A 22 12.47 13.74 1.61
C ARG A 22 11.94 15.17 1.75
N LYS A 23 12.72 16.20 1.40
CA LYS A 23 12.27 17.60 1.47
C LYS A 23 11.22 17.93 0.41
N TRP A 24 11.28 17.28 -0.75
CA TRP A 24 10.35 17.50 -1.85
C TRP A 24 9.00 16.83 -1.63
N ILE A 25 8.97 15.74 -0.85
CA ILE A 25 7.74 15.06 -0.44
C ILE A 25 7.09 15.85 0.71
N SER A 26 6.61 17.05 0.38
CA SER A 26 5.92 17.97 1.28
C SER A 26 4.52 18.26 0.76
N SER A 27 3.61 18.55 1.70
CA SER A 27 2.22 18.86 1.41
C SER A 27 1.81 20.13 2.15
N HIS A 28 0.75 20.77 1.65
CA HIS A 28 0.19 21.99 2.25
C HIS A 28 -0.54 21.66 3.55
N LEU A 29 -0.48 22.58 4.51
CA LEU A 29 -1.25 22.49 5.74
C LEU A 29 -2.67 23.05 5.53
N ALA A 30 -3.64 22.52 6.25
CA ALA A 30 -4.95 23.16 6.42
C ALA A 30 -4.80 24.54 7.07
N GLU A 31 -5.76 25.43 6.86
CA GLU A 31 -5.72 26.83 7.35
C GLU A 31 -5.54 26.90 8.88
N ASN A 32 -6.22 26.04 9.63
CA ASN A 32 -6.08 25.96 11.09
C ASN A 32 -4.63 25.68 11.52
N LEU A 33 -3.96 24.76 10.82
CA LEU A 33 -2.57 24.40 11.08
C LEU A 33 -1.60 25.46 10.54
N LEU A 34 -1.94 26.09 9.42
CA LEU A 34 -1.18 27.20 8.84
C LEU A 34 -1.03 28.33 9.87
N LEU A 35 -2.15 28.74 10.49
CA LEU A 35 -2.18 29.79 11.50
C LEU A 35 -1.44 29.39 12.78
N LYS A 36 -1.60 28.13 13.23
CA LYS A 36 -0.92 27.62 14.44
C LYS A 36 0.60 27.56 14.27
N TYR A 37 1.07 27.05 13.12
CA TYR A 37 2.48 26.75 12.91
C TYR A 37 3.22 27.80 12.05
N ASP A 38 2.53 28.79 11.49
CA ASP A 38 3.06 29.79 10.55
C ASP A 38 3.92 29.18 9.41
N ARG A 39 3.49 28.02 8.90
CA ARG A 39 4.17 27.28 7.83
C ARG A 39 3.21 26.83 6.75
N ARG A 40 3.51 27.19 5.51
CA ARG A 40 2.69 26.79 4.35
C ARG A 40 2.68 25.30 4.03
N SER A 41 3.81 24.62 4.23
CA SER A 41 3.98 23.21 3.85
C SER A 41 5.04 22.52 4.66
N ILE A 42 4.85 21.22 4.90
CA ILE A 42 5.72 20.39 5.72
C ILE A 42 5.95 19.03 5.05
N PRO A 43 7.15 18.42 5.18
CA PRO A 43 7.37 17.04 4.77
C PRO A 43 6.41 16.08 5.47
N VAL A 44 5.70 15.26 4.72
CA VAL A 44 4.73 14.31 5.27
C VAL A 44 5.44 13.17 6.01
N VAL A 45 4.77 12.64 7.03
CA VAL A 45 5.25 11.50 7.83
C VAL A 45 4.13 10.47 7.98
N LYS A 46 4.50 9.22 8.23
CA LYS A 46 3.56 8.16 8.64
C LYS A 46 2.69 8.64 9.81
N GLY A 47 1.38 8.39 9.72
CA GLY A 47 0.40 8.75 10.74
C GLY A 47 -0.14 10.18 10.67
N ASP A 48 0.34 11.03 9.74
CA ASP A 48 -0.37 12.28 9.43
C ASP A 48 -1.74 11.96 8.81
N THR A 49 -2.76 12.74 9.15
CA THR A 49 -4.07 12.66 8.48
C THR A 49 -4.09 13.65 7.33
N VAL A 50 -4.48 13.16 6.15
CA VAL A 50 -4.43 13.93 4.91
C VAL A 50 -5.73 13.83 4.15
N LYS A 51 -6.12 14.95 3.54
CA LYS A 51 -7.20 15.06 2.57
C LYS A 51 -6.63 15.06 1.15
N ILE A 52 -7.22 14.25 0.27
CA ILE A 52 -6.86 14.25 -1.15
C ILE A 52 -7.61 15.38 -1.86
N MET A 53 -6.87 16.30 -2.47
CA MET A 53 -7.43 17.46 -3.18
C MET A 53 -7.62 17.23 -4.68
N ARG A 54 -6.80 16.36 -5.29
CA ARG A 54 -6.77 16.16 -6.75
C ARG A 54 -6.78 14.68 -7.13
N GLY A 55 -7.43 14.35 -8.25
CA GLY A 55 -7.54 13.00 -8.82
C GLY A 55 -8.81 12.27 -8.38
N ASN A 56 -8.90 10.97 -8.70
CA ASN A 56 -10.13 10.18 -8.53
C ASN A 56 -10.57 10.02 -7.07
N TYR A 57 -9.64 10.09 -6.12
CA TYR A 57 -9.91 9.94 -4.69
C TYR A 57 -10.10 11.30 -3.98
N ARG A 58 -10.48 12.34 -4.74
CA ARG A 58 -10.68 13.69 -4.17
C ARG A 58 -11.75 13.65 -3.07
N GLY A 59 -11.47 14.33 -1.96
CA GLY A 59 -12.36 14.42 -0.80
C GLY A 59 -12.13 13.32 0.25
N HIS A 60 -11.40 12.26 -0.09
CA HIS A 60 -11.03 11.21 0.85
C HIS A 60 -10.05 11.74 1.90
N GLU A 61 -10.31 11.45 3.17
CA GLU A 61 -9.52 11.89 4.33
C GLU A 61 -9.11 10.67 5.14
N ASP A 62 -7.81 10.38 5.21
CA ASP A 62 -7.32 9.25 5.97
C ASP A 62 -5.86 9.41 6.40
N LYS A 63 -5.39 8.48 7.23
CA LYS A 63 -4.00 8.47 7.71
C LYS A 63 -3.04 7.97 6.63
N ILE A 64 -1.82 8.50 6.66
CA ILE A 64 -0.71 8.00 5.84
C ILE A 64 -0.19 6.69 6.44
N SER A 65 -0.31 5.61 5.69
CA SER A 65 0.25 4.29 6.06
C SER A 65 1.76 4.26 5.84
N LYS A 66 2.21 4.64 4.64
CA LYS A 66 3.61 4.54 4.23
C LYS A 66 4.06 5.70 3.34
N VAL A 67 5.32 6.11 3.49
CA VAL A 67 5.97 7.13 2.66
C VAL A 67 7.17 6.51 1.94
N ASN A 68 7.09 6.44 0.61
CA ASN A 68 8.15 5.90 -0.24
C ASN A 68 9.04 7.04 -0.78
N VAL A 69 10.20 7.25 -0.14
CA VAL A 69 11.09 8.38 -0.47
C VAL A 69 11.79 8.23 -1.82
N ARG A 70 12.05 6.99 -2.25
CA ARG A 70 12.72 6.70 -3.53
C ARG A 70 11.87 7.15 -4.72
N ASP A 71 10.59 6.77 -4.68
CA ASP A 71 9.61 6.97 -5.74
C ASP A 71 8.81 8.28 -5.57
N GLN A 72 9.00 8.98 -4.45
CA GLN A 72 8.30 10.22 -4.11
C GLN A 72 6.78 10.06 -4.01
N THR A 73 6.34 8.89 -3.57
CA THR A 73 4.91 8.52 -3.44
C THR A 73 4.56 8.18 -2.00
N ILE A 74 3.27 8.28 -1.71
CA ILE A 74 2.66 8.07 -0.40
C ILE A 74 1.51 7.10 -0.60
N GLU A 75 1.35 6.20 0.37
CA GLU A 75 0.23 5.27 0.47
C GLU A 75 -0.68 5.76 1.62
N ILE A 76 -1.95 5.95 1.31
CA ILE A 76 -2.98 6.42 2.25
C ILE A 76 -3.93 5.26 2.53
N GLU A 77 -4.36 5.12 3.76
CA GLU A 77 -5.36 4.13 4.16
C GLU A 77 -6.67 4.36 3.37
N GLY A 78 -7.42 3.29 3.06
CA GLY A 78 -8.63 3.35 2.23
C GLY A 78 -8.41 3.55 0.73
N VAL A 79 -7.28 4.12 0.30
CA VAL A 79 -6.98 4.38 -1.11
C VAL A 79 -6.31 3.17 -1.76
N THR A 80 -7.12 2.27 -2.29
CA THR A 80 -6.65 1.01 -2.89
C THR A 80 -7.12 0.82 -4.34
N ILE A 81 -6.38 0.03 -5.11
CA ILE A 81 -6.74 -0.44 -6.44
C ILE A 81 -6.98 -1.94 -6.33
N THR A 82 -8.11 -2.41 -6.83
CA THR A 82 -8.40 -3.84 -6.96
C THR A 82 -7.73 -4.39 -8.21
N THR A 83 -6.92 -5.43 -8.05
CA THR A 83 -6.29 -6.17 -9.16
C THR A 83 -7.31 -7.11 -9.81
N ALA A 84 -7.07 -7.57 -11.03
CA ALA A 84 -7.93 -8.57 -11.70
C ALA A 84 -8.16 -9.87 -10.87
N LYS A 85 -7.22 -10.21 -9.99
CA LYS A 85 -7.32 -11.36 -9.07
C LYS A 85 -8.15 -11.06 -7.79
N GLY A 86 -8.72 -9.86 -7.67
CA GLY A 86 -9.51 -9.43 -6.51
C GLY A 86 -8.71 -8.86 -5.33
N THR A 87 -7.37 -8.92 -5.36
CA THR A 87 -6.52 -8.38 -4.28
C THR A 87 -6.47 -6.85 -4.32
N LYS A 88 -6.56 -6.22 -3.13
CA LYS A 88 -6.47 -4.76 -2.96
C LYS A 88 -5.03 -4.33 -2.73
N ILE A 89 -4.51 -3.42 -3.55
CA ILE A 89 -3.16 -2.87 -3.44
C ILE A 89 -3.27 -1.37 -3.18
N ALA A 90 -2.44 -0.82 -2.30
CA ALA A 90 -2.42 0.62 -2.02
C ALA A 90 -2.07 1.42 -3.29
N LYS A 91 -2.81 2.51 -3.55
CA LYS A 91 -2.52 3.40 -4.67
C LYS A 91 -1.44 4.40 -4.29
N PRO A 92 -0.33 4.49 -5.04
CA PRO A 92 0.69 5.50 -4.79
C PRO A 92 0.20 6.91 -5.20
N ILE A 93 0.30 7.87 -4.28
CA ILE A 93 -0.11 9.26 -4.46
C ILE A 93 1.05 10.21 -4.16
N HIS A 94 1.25 11.23 -4.99
CA HIS A 94 2.26 12.27 -4.74
C HIS A 94 1.75 13.32 -3.72
N ALA A 95 2.64 13.79 -2.85
CA ALA A 95 2.34 14.70 -1.72
C ALA A 95 1.66 16.02 -2.13
N SER A 96 1.99 16.54 -3.32
CA SER A 96 1.40 17.79 -3.84
C SER A 96 -0.10 17.72 -4.13
N LYS A 97 -0.68 16.51 -4.17
CA LYS A 97 -2.13 16.31 -4.34
C LYS A 97 -2.88 16.30 -3.01
N LEU A 98 -2.17 16.41 -1.89
CA LEU A 98 -2.69 16.26 -0.54
C LEU A 98 -2.75 17.61 0.17
N LEU A 99 -3.59 17.65 1.21
CA LEU A 99 -3.66 18.69 2.21
C LEU A 99 -3.65 18.03 3.59
N ILE A 100 -2.72 18.40 4.46
CA ILE A 100 -2.58 17.84 5.80
C ILE A 100 -3.63 18.47 6.72
N THR A 101 -4.50 17.65 7.30
CA THR A 101 -5.56 18.08 8.22
C THR A 101 -5.15 17.92 9.67
N LYS A 102 -4.41 16.86 10.02
CA LYS A 102 -3.86 16.62 11.36
C LYS A 102 -2.41 16.15 11.28
N LEU A 103 -1.55 16.68 12.16
CA LEU A 103 -0.13 16.35 12.21
C LEU A 103 0.17 15.31 13.30
N ASN A 104 1.09 14.40 12.99
CA ASN A 104 1.73 13.54 13.98
C ASN A 104 2.94 14.26 14.60
N VAL A 105 2.85 14.59 15.88
CA VAL A 105 3.80 15.41 16.67
C VAL A 105 4.63 14.54 17.64
N THR A 106 4.42 13.22 17.63
CA THR A 106 5.12 12.24 18.48
C THR A 106 6.66 12.40 18.44
N ASP A 107 7.23 12.60 17.24
CA ASP A 107 8.69 12.73 17.04
C ASP A 107 9.26 14.08 17.53
N LYS A 108 10.21 14.02 18.46
CA LYS A 108 10.94 15.17 19.00
C LYS A 108 11.67 15.98 17.92
N TRP A 109 12.23 15.33 16.89
CA TRP A 109 12.95 16.03 15.83
C TRP A 109 12.02 16.81 14.91
N ARG A 110 10.80 16.30 14.71
CA ARG A 110 9.76 17.00 13.96
C ARG A 110 9.24 18.20 14.74
N ARG A 111 8.95 18.02 16.02
CA ARG A 111 8.59 19.09 16.96
C ARG A 111 9.56 20.26 16.93
N ARG A 112 10.86 19.99 17.12
CA ARG A 112 11.90 21.01 17.06
C ARG A 112 11.93 21.80 15.74
N LYS A 113 11.50 21.20 14.62
CA LYS A 113 11.39 21.92 13.33
C LYS A 113 10.12 22.76 13.24
N LEU A 114 9.02 22.30 13.84
CA LEU A 114 7.76 23.04 13.92
C LEU A 114 7.89 24.27 14.82
N GLU A 115 8.59 24.14 15.95
CA GLU A 115 8.79 25.21 16.94
C GLU A 115 9.69 26.35 16.45
N LYS A 116 10.45 26.15 15.37
CA LYS A 116 11.37 27.16 14.85
C LYS A 116 10.60 28.37 14.33
N GLY A 117 10.81 29.51 14.98
CA GLY A 117 10.21 30.79 14.61
C GLY A 117 8.86 31.08 15.28
N LEU A 118 8.42 30.23 16.22
CA LEU A 118 7.17 30.42 16.96
C LEU A 118 7.41 31.07 18.34
N SER A 119 6.34 31.66 18.87
CA SER A 119 6.25 32.17 20.24
C SER A 119 6.31 31.03 21.28
N GLU A 120 6.68 31.36 22.52
CA GLU A 120 6.82 30.37 23.59
C GLU A 120 5.50 29.73 24.02
N THR A 121 4.38 30.45 23.87
CA THR A 121 3.04 29.94 24.18
C THR A 121 2.67 28.77 23.26
N THR A 122 2.84 28.95 21.95
CA THR A 122 2.55 27.90 20.96
C THR A 122 3.47 26.69 21.11
N LYS A 123 4.73 26.90 21.53
CA LYS A 123 5.65 25.78 21.81
C LYS A 123 5.12 24.89 22.94
N LYS A 124 4.65 25.48 24.04
CA LYS A 124 4.05 24.75 25.15
C LYS A 124 2.80 23.97 24.72
N GLU A 125 1.98 24.54 23.84
CA GLU A 125 0.81 23.83 23.29
C GLU A 125 1.21 22.63 22.42
N ILE A 126 2.28 22.75 21.63
CA ILE A 126 2.80 21.66 20.78
C ILE A 126 3.37 20.54 21.66
N GLU A 127 4.07 20.88 22.75
CA GLU A 127 4.59 19.90 23.70
C GLU A 127 3.47 19.12 24.38
N LYS A 128 2.42 19.81 24.84
CA LYS A 128 1.22 19.18 25.41
C LYS A 128 0.51 18.26 24.43
N GLU A 129 0.28 18.72 23.19
CA GLU A 129 -0.34 17.90 22.14
C GLU A 129 0.49 16.63 21.87
N ALA A 130 1.81 16.72 21.93
CA ALA A 130 2.68 15.56 21.73
C ALA A 130 2.65 14.58 22.91
N GLU A 131 2.58 15.06 24.15
CA GLU A 131 2.42 14.21 25.33
C GLU A 131 1.09 13.48 25.32
N GLU A 132 0.00 14.16 24.93
CA GLU A 132 -1.31 13.54 24.75
C GLU A 132 -1.29 12.47 23.66
N GLN A 133 -0.66 12.75 22.51
CA GLN A 133 -0.49 11.75 21.44
C GLN A 133 0.32 10.53 21.91
N LEU A 134 1.39 10.74 22.69
CA LEU A 134 2.19 9.65 23.25
C LEU A 134 1.38 8.80 24.24
N LYS A 135 0.63 9.43 25.15
CA LYS A 135 -0.25 8.73 26.09
C LYS A 135 -1.31 7.89 25.37
N ASN A 136 -1.94 8.45 24.33
CA ASN A 136 -2.93 7.72 23.53
C ASN A 136 -2.31 6.52 22.81
N LEU A 137 -1.11 6.67 22.24
CA LEU A 137 -0.39 5.55 21.61
C LEU A 137 0.02 4.48 22.62
N GLU A 138 0.41 4.86 23.84
CA GLU A 138 0.71 3.90 24.91
C GLU A 138 -0.53 3.16 25.39
N ALA A 139 -1.66 3.85 25.52
CA ALA A 139 -2.94 3.23 25.85
C ALA A 139 -3.41 2.25 24.76
N GLU A 140 -3.34 2.64 23.48
CA GLU A 140 -3.65 1.75 22.35
C GLU A 140 -2.73 0.51 22.33
N LYS A 141 -1.44 0.67 22.63
CA LYS A 141 -0.50 -0.46 22.71
C LYS A 141 -0.80 -1.40 23.87
N LYS A 142 -1.11 -0.87 25.06
CA LYS A 142 -1.49 -1.70 26.22
C LYS A 142 -2.77 -2.48 25.96
N ALA A 143 -3.79 -1.82 25.40
CA ALA A 143 -5.02 -2.48 24.99
C ALA A 143 -4.78 -3.56 23.91
N ALA A 144 -3.91 -3.29 22.93
CA ALA A 144 -3.54 -4.27 21.92
C ALA A 144 -2.76 -5.47 22.50
N GLU A 145 -1.90 -5.24 23.49
CA GLU A 145 -1.15 -6.30 24.18
C GLU A 145 -2.06 -7.15 25.08
N GLU A 146 -2.98 -6.52 25.81
CA GLU A 146 -4.02 -7.21 26.59
C GLU A 146 -4.93 -8.04 25.68
N ALA A 147 -5.35 -7.49 24.54
CA ALA A 147 -6.13 -8.23 23.55
C ALA A 147 -5.35 -9.38 22.91
N ALA A 148 -4.04 -9.20 22.66
CA ALA A 148 -3.17 -10.27 22.15
C ALA A 148 -2.97 -11.38 23.18
N LYS A 149 -2.75 -11.04 24.46
CA LYS A 149 -2.66 -12.00 25.58
C LYS A 149 -3.99 -12.74 25.79
N ALA A 150 -5.12 -12.06 25.66
CA ALA A 150 -6.43 -12.69 25.70
C ALA A 150 -6.64 -13.65 24.52
N ALA A 151 -6.26 -13.25 23.30
CA ALA A 151 -6.34 -14.11 22.11
C ALA A 151 -5.40 -15.32 22.20
N GLU A 152 -4.22 -15.17 22.79
CA GLU A 152 -3.26 -16.25 23.03
C GLU A 152 -3.75 -17.21 24.14
N ALA A 153 -4.37 -16.68 25.20
CA ALA A 153 -5.00 -17.51 26.25
C ALA A 153 -6.20 -18.30 25.70
N VAL A 154 -7.00 -17.71 24.81
CA VAL A 154 -8.12 -18.41 24.13
C VAL A 154 -7.59 -19.49 23.18
N LYS A 155 -6.54 -19.21 22.40
CA LYS A 155 -5.88 -20.22 21.55
C LYS A 155 -5.25 -21.36 22.37
N ALA A 156 -4.61 -21.05 23.50
CA ALA A 156 -4.03 -22.05 24.38
C ALA A 156 -5.10 -22.90 25.10
N ALA A 157 -6.29 -22.35 25.35
CA ALA A 157 -7.44 -23.11 25.86
C ALA A 157 -8.05 -24.02 24.78
N GLU A 158 -8.11 -23.56 23.53
CA GLU A 158 -8.59 -24.35 22.38
C GLU A 158 -7.62 -25.48 22.00
N GLU A 159 -6.31 -25.27 22.15
CA GLU A 159 -5.28 -26.28 21.89
C GLU A 159 -5.24 -27.35 22.99
N LYS A 160 -5.49 -26.99 24.26
CA LYS A 160 -5.66 -27.95 25.37
C LYS A 160 -6.91 -28.80 25.23
N GLN A 161 -8.02 -28.25 24.72
CA GLN A 161 -9.22 -29.04 24.43
C GLN A 161 -9.05 -30.01 23.25
N LYS A 162 -8.05 -29.79 22.38
CA LYS A 162 -7.72 -30.71 21.28
C LYS A 162 -6.80 -31.86 21.71
N GLU A 163 -6.12 -31.73 22.84
CA GLU A 163 -5.25 -32.76 23.44
C GLU A 163 -6.01 -33.70 24.40
N GLU A 164 -7.24 -33.34 24.81
CA GLU A 164 -8.05 -34.06 25.81
C GLU A 164 -9.18 -34.94 25.22
N THR A 165 -9.30 -35.05 23.89
CA THR A 165 -10.17 -36.08 23.26
C THR A 165 -9.39 -37.37 23.02
N PRO A 166 -9.66 -38.46 23.76
CA PRO A 166 -9.02 -39.75 23.54
C PRO A 166 -9.55 -40.40 22.25
N GLU A 167 -8.65 -40.98 21.44
CA GLU A 167 -8.99 -41.79 20.27
C GLU A 167 -9.85 -43.01 20.70
N PRO A 168 -11.03 -43.25 20.10
CA PRO A 168 -11.68 -44.56 20.18
C PRO A 168 -11.23 -45.49 19.04
N PRO A 169 -11.32 -46.82 19.25
CA PRO A 169 -10.53 -47.83 18.56
C PRO A 169 -11.04 -48.16 17.15
N LYS A 170 -10.15 -48.73 16.34
CA LYS A 170 -10.44 -49.29 15.01
C LYS A 170 -11.32 -50.54 15.15
N GLU A 171 -12.50 -50.54 14.54
CA GLU A 171 -13.23 -51.76 14.17
C GLU A 171 -13.71 -51.68 12.71
N GLU A 172 -13.42 -52.75 11.97
CA GLU A 172 -13.87 -53.04 10.60
C GLU A 172 -15.21 -53.82 10.61
N ILE A 173 -15.87 -53.88 9.44
CA ILE A 173 -16.97 -54.79 9.01
C ILE A 173 -18.38 -54.27 9.40
N ILE A 174 -19.34 -54.01 8.51
CA ILE A 174 -20.07 -54.95 7.62
C ILE A 174 -20.54 -54.27 6.33
N THR A 175 -20.26 -54.95 5.21
CA THR A 175 -20.84 -54.81 3.88
C THR A 175 -22.22 -55.47 3.75
N GLU A 176 -23.03 -54.96 2.82
CA GLU A 176 -24.06 -55.64 2.00
C GLU A 176 -25.57 -55.62 2.37
N LYS A 177 -26.36 -55.33 1.30
CA LYS A 177 -27.79 -55.53 1.02
C LYS A 177 -28.74 -54.42 1.53
N THR A 178 -29.56 -53.77 0.70
CA THR A 178 -30.43 -54.31 -0.37
C THR A 178 -30.67 -53.30 -1.50
N ALA A 179 -30.66 -53.81 -2.73
CA ALA A 179 -31.27 -53.19 -3.91
C ALA A 179 -32.79 -53.42 -3.94
N GLU A 180 -33.47 -52.67 -4.83
CA GLU A 180 -34.84 -52.82 -5.35
C GLU A 180 -35.95 -51.90 -4.81
N THR A 181 -36.79 -51.47 -5.78
CA THR A 181 -37.90 -50.48 -5.78
C THR A 181 -37.42 -49.03 -5.98
N ILE A 182 -37.69 -48.31 -7.08
CA ILE A 182 -38.81 -48.30 -8.03
C ILE A 182 -38.32 -47.79 -9.40
N GLU A 183 -38.59 -48.54 -10.47
CA GLU A 183 -38.63 -48.04 -11.86
C GLU A 183 -40.08 -47.72 -12.27
N LEU A 184 -40.22 -46.77 -13.20
CA LEU A 184 -41.29 -46.57 -14.22
C LEU A 184 -42.27 -45.39 -14.07
N GLU A 185 -42.15 -44.50 -15.09
CA GLU A 185 -43.10 -43.57 -15.78
C GLU A 185 -42.45 -42.17 -15.94
N ALA A 186 -41.68 -41.84 -17.00
CA ALA A 186 -42.05 -41.45 -18.40
C ALA A 186 -43.15 -40.36 -18.43
N GLU A 187 -43.12 -39.23 -19.14
CA GLU A 187 -42.61 -38.83 -20.47
C GLU A 187 -42.84 -37.29 -20.61
N GLU A 188 -41.94 -36.45 -21.12
CA GLU A 188 -41.95 -35.72 -22.43
C GLU A 188 -41.13 -34.42 -22.15
N GLU A 189 -40.24 -33.85 -22.98
CA GLU A 189 -40.33 -33.56 -24.40
C GLU A 189 -38.92 -33.17 -24.95
N LYS A 190 -38.51 -33.71 -26.10
CA LYS A 190 -37.55 -33.11 -27.06
C LYS A 190 -37.86 -33.64 -28.46
N PRO A 191 -37.85 -32.78 -29.48
CA PRO A 191 -37.01 -33.01 -30.67
C PRO A 191 -36.43 -31.68 -31.22
N GLU A 192 -35.42 -31.52 -32.10
CA GLU A 192 -34.50 -32.33 -32.92
C GLU A 192 -33.43 -31.32 -33.45
N LYS A 193 -32.11 -31.56 -33.40
CA LYS A 193 -31.19 -32.24 -34.34
C LYS A 193 -30.89 -31.56 -35.69
N LYS A 194 -29.59 -31.24 -35.92
CA LYS A 194 -28.71 -31.56 -37.10
C LYS A 194 -27.41 -30.71 -37.04
N THR A 195 -26.23 -31.29 -36.73
CA THR A 195 -25.14 -31.72 -37.65
C THR A 195 -24.68 -30.59 -38.59
N GLU A 196 -23.40 -30.18 -38.71
CA GLU A 196 -22.19 -30.97 -38.98
C GLU A 196 -20.95 -30.03 -39.18
N LYS A 197 -19.72 -30.59 -39.11
CA LYS A 197 -18.38 -30.09 -39.57
C LYS A 197 -17.61 -29.16 -38.62
N ALA A 198 -16.47 -29.57 -38.04
CA ALA A 198 -15.13 -29.89 -38.59
C ALA A 198 -14.26 -28.65 -38.92
N ASP A 199 -13.06 -28.66 -38.33
CA ASP A 199 -11.83 -27.88 -38.64
C ASP A 199 -11.75 -26.37 -38.34
N ALA A 200 -10.90 -26.01 -37.35
CA ALA A 200 -9.77 -25.06 -37.53
C ALA A 200 -9.08 -24.73 -36.18
N GLU A 201 -7.85 -25.21 -36.00
CA GLU A 201 -6.88 -24.74 -35.01
C GLU A 201 -6.62 -23.22 -35.16
N PRO A 202 -6.48 -22.45 -34.05
CA PRO A 202 -6.09 -21.05 -34.15
C PRO A 202 -4.59 -20.90 -34.47
N PRO A 203 -4.19 -20.04 -35.43
CA PRO A 203 -2.80 -19.96 -35.84
C PRO A 203 -1.89 -19.37 -34.75
N LYS A 204 -0.86 -20.16 -34.40
CA LYS A 204 0.28 -19.76 -33.55
C LYS A 204 0.99 -18.54 -34.17
N LYS A 205 0.95 -17.40 -33.48
CA LYS A 205 1.78 -16.23 -33.80
C LYS A 205 3.26 -16.59 -33.67
N LYS A 206 4.01 -16.51 -34.77
CA LYS A 206 5.49 -16.61 -34.76
C LYS A 206 6.08 -15.41 -34.00
N PRO A 207 7.07 -15.60 -33.09
CA PRO A 207 7.76 -14.48 -32.47
C PRO A 207 8.67 -13.78 -33.49
N ALA A 208 8.50 -12.46 -33.63
CA ALA A 208 9.34 -11.63 -34.47
C ALA A 208 10.80 -11.65 -33.97
N THR A 209 11.73 -11.98 -34.86
CA THR A 209 13.17 -11.92 -34.61
C THR A 209 13.61 -10.48 -34.40
N LYS A 210 14.03 -10.16 -33.17
CA LYS A 210 14.69 -8.88 -32.86
C LYS A 210 16.04 -8.85 -33.57
N LYS A 211 16.18 -8.00 -34.59
CA LYS A 211 17.49 -7.59 -35.12
C LYS A 211 18.27 -6.89 -34.00
N SER A 212 19.34 -7.53 -33.52
CA SER A 212 20.34 -6.92 -32.65
C SER A 212 21.13 -5.86 -33.44
N PRO A 213 21.32 -4.62 -32.92
CA PRO A 213 22.15 -3.63 -33.58
C PRO A 213 23.62 -4.08 -33.56
N SER A 214 24.25 -4.06 -34.73
CA SER A 214 25.66 -4.38 -34.90
C SER A 214 26.55 -3.40 -34.13
N LYS A 215 27.45 -3.96 -33.33
CA LYS A 215 28.47 -3.25 -32.56
C LYS A 215 29.48 -2.65 -33.54
N LYS A 216 29.30 -1.37 -33.90
CA LYS A 216 30.26 -0.63 -34.75
C LYS A 216 31.55 -0.47 -33.96
N THR A 217 32.60 -1.14 -34.41
CA THR A 217 33.97 -1.03 -33.92
C THR A 217 34.48 0.38 -34.18
N THR A 218 34.73 1.16 -33.12
CA THR A 218 35.48 2.42 -33.22
C THR A 218 36.96 2.09 -33.36
N LYS A 219 37.49 2.30 -34.57
CA LYS A 219 38.92 2.27 -34.86
C LYS A 219 39.58 3.47 -34.19
N LYS A 220 40.53 3.18 -33.30
CA LYS A 220 41.47 4.09 -32.65
C LYS A 220 42.16 4.96 -33.74
N LYS A 221 42.01 6.28 -33.66
CA LYS A 221 42.92 7.22 -34.33
C LYS A 221 43.69 7.93 -33.21
N GLU A 222 44.97 7.59 -33.14
CA GLU A 222 46.02 8.40 -32.53
C GLU A 222 46.21 9.69 -33.33
N GLU A 223 46.89 10.64 -32.68
CA GLU A 223 47.53 11.87 -33.17
C GLU A 223 46.80 13.21 -32.93
N GLY A 224 47.43 14.02 -32.06
CA GLY A 224 47.56 15.47 -32.27
C GLY A 224 46.93 16.41 -31.24
N GLU A 225 47.63 16.67 -30.14
CA GLU A 225 47.64 17.99 -29.46
C GLU A 225 48.20 19.08 -30.41
N PRO A 226 48.03 20.40 -30.17
CA PRO A 226 47.88 21.10 -28.87
C PRO A 226 46.51 21.71 -28.55
#